data_AF-A0A7X5FPP3-F1
#
_entry.id   AF-A0A7X5FPP3-F1
#
_cell.length_a   1.000
_cell.length_b   1.000
_cell.length_c   1.000
_cell.angle_alpha   90.00
_cell.angle_beta   90.00
_cell.angle_gamma   90.00
#
_symmetry.space_group_name_H-M   'P 1'
#
loop_
_entity.id
_entity.type
_entity.pdbx_description
1 polymer ?
#
loop_
_entity_poly.entity_id
_entity_poly.type
_entity_poly.pdbx_seq_one_letter_code
_entity_poly.pdbx_strand_id
1 'polypeptide(L)'
;MKKIILTLIAFSLSYQASIAADDNILGISDGRLRNGDVHLDDIPVAIKSLIDFLMGIAGTIAVIMIIIGAYKILFGSIQQDKTKGRDTIIMAMGGFALAALSWFIIKIILSNFA
;
A
#
# COMPACT_ATOMS: atom_id res chain seq x y z
N MET A 1 1.64 24.80 -3.32
CA MET A 1 2.71 23.79 -3.15
C MET A 1 2.76 23.24 -1.71
N LYS A 2 3.04 24.04 -0.67
CA LYS A 2 3.14 23.55 0.72
C LYS A 2 1.88 22.83 1.25
N LYS A 3 0.68 23.32 0.92
CA LYS A 3 -0.58 22.71 1.38
C LYS A 3 -0.85 21.31 0.82
N ILE A 4 -0.53 21.06 -0.46
CA ILE A 4 -0.69 19.75 -1.12
C ILE A 4 0.27 18.71 -0.55
N ILE A 5 1.51 19.11 -0.30
CA ILE A 5 2.51 18.25 0.36
C ILE A 5 2.04 17.88 1.77
N LEU A 6 1.45 18.84 2.49
CA LEU A 6 0.91 18.59 3.83
C LEU A 6 -0.27 17.60 3.80
N THR A 7 -1.17 17.68 2.81
CA THR A 7 -2.28 16.71 2.68
C THR A 7 -1.79 15.32 2.29
N LEU A 8 -0.76 15.23 1.45
CA LEU A 8 -0.12 13.95 1.09
C LEU A 8 0.53 13.29 2.30
N ILE A 9 1.24 14.08 3.12
CA ILE A 9 1.85 13.61 4.37
C ILE A 9 0.78 13.21 5.39
N ALA A 10 -0.29 13.99 5.52
CA ALA A 10 -1.41 13.64 6.41
C ALA A 10 -2.12 12.35 5.97
N PHE A 11 -2.29 12.16 4.65
CA PHE A 11 -2.89 10.94 4.10
C PHE A 11 -1.97 9.72 4.31
N SER A 12 -0.66 9.84 4.05
CA SER A 12 0.28 8.74 4.29
C SER A 12 0.43 8.41 5.78
N LEU A 13 0.37 9.41 6.67
CA LEU A 13 0.33 9.21 8.13
C LEU A 13 -0.96 8.50 8.57
N SER A 14 -2.11 8.84 8.00
CA SER A 14 -3.37 8.13 8.29
C SER A 14 -3.35 6.68 7.82
N TYR A 15 -2.65 6.39 6.71
CA TYR A 15 -2.43 5.03 6.22
C TYR A 15 -1.50 4.23 7.14
N GLN A 16 -0.44 4.86 7.67
CA GLN A 16 0.42 4.24 8.67
C GLN A 16 -0.34 3.89 9.96
N ALA A 17 -1.29 4.72 10.40
CA ALA A 17 -2.09 4.44 11.59
C ALA A 17 -2.99 3.20 11.43
N SER A 18 -3.48 2.91 10.22
CA SER A 18 -4.23 1.67 9.94
C SER A 18 -3.36 0.42 9.83
N ILE A 19 -2.08 0.56 9.44
CA ILE A 19 -1.12 -0.55 9.38
C ILE A 19 -0.53 -0.82 10.77
N ALA A 20 -0.35 0.22 11.58
CA ALA A 20 0.13 0.15 12.96
C ALA A 20 -0.94 -0.28 13.98
N ALA A 21 -2.13 -0.69 13.53
CA ALA A 21 -3.13 -1.32 14.39
C ALA A 21 -2.79 -2.78 14.72
N ASP A 22 -1.77 -3.35 14.08
CA ASP A 22 -1.18 -4.66 14.38
C ASP A 22 0.05 -4.47 15.29
N ASP A 23 0.21 -5.29 16.32
CA ASP A 23 1.24 -5.15 17.36
C ASP A 23 2.66 -5.12 16.75
N ASN A 24 2.85 -5.76 15.59
CA ASN A 24 4.08 -5.72 14.79
C ASN A 24 3.86 -6.12 13.32
N ILE A 25 4.91 -5.98 12.49
CA ILE A 25 4.90 -6.30 11.04
C ILE A 25 4.69 -7.81 10.75
N LEU A 26 4.83 -8.65 11.77
CA LEU A 26 4.72 -10.11 11.65
C LEU A 26 3.32 -10.61 12.02
N GLY A 27 2.42 -9.77 12.55
CA GLY A 27 1.10 -10.19 13.00
C GLY A 27 1.12 -11.25 14.12
N ILE A 28 2.22 -11.31 14.88
CA ILE A 28 2.39 -12.21 16.03
C ILE A 28 2.59 -11.33 17.26
N SER A 29 1.79 -11.48 18.30
CA SER A 29 1.93 -10.65 19.51
C SER A 29 3.36 -10.68 20.08
N ASP A 30 3.90 -9.50 20.40
CA ASP A 30 5.24 -9.31 20.97
C ASP A 30 5.48 -10.16 22.23
N GLY A 31 4.43 -10.45 23.00
CA GLY A 31 4.51 -11.34 24.15
C GLY A 31 4.91 -12.78 23.78
N ARG A 32 4.43 -13.31 22.65
CA ARG A 32 4.77 -14.65 22.16
C ARG A 32 6.19 -14.68 21.57
N LEU A 33 6.57 -13.62 20.83
CA LEU A 33 7.93 -13.47 20.31
C LEU A 33 8.97 -13.40 21.43
N ARG A 34 8.67 -12.65 22.50
CA ARG A 34 9.58 -12.51 23.65
C ARG A 34 9.72 -13.80 24.46
N ASN A 35 8.68 -14.62 24.49
CA ASN A 35 8.68 -15.91 25.18
C ASN A 35 9.22 -17.05 24.30
N GLY A 36 9.57 -16.78 23.02
CA GLY A 36 10.06 -17.79 22.08
C GLY A 36 9.00 -18.78 21.58
N ASP A 37 7.72 -18.45 21.74
CA ASP A 37 6.59 -19.30 21.36
C ASP A 37 6.18 -19.07 19.89
N VAL A 38 6.98 -19.60 18.97
CA VAL A 38 6.73 -19.52 17.52
C VAL A 38 6.46 -20.92 16.98
N HIS A 39 5.27 -21.13 16.45
CA HIS A 39 4.86 -22.40 15.84
C HIS A 39 4.85 -22.30 14.31
N LEU A 40 4.87 -23.46 13.62
CA LEU A 40 4.84 -23.50 12.15
C LEU A 40 3.54 -22.90 11.58
N ASP A 41 2.49 -22.86 12.38
CA ASP A 41 1.19 -22.26 12.03
C ASP A 41 1.24 -20.72 12.01
N ASP A 42 2.25 -20.10 12.64
CA ASP A 42 2.43 -18.65 12.64
C ASP A 42 3.09 -18.14 11.32
N ILE A 43 3.70 -19.03 10.53
CA ILE A 43 4.33 -18.69 9.23
C ILE A 43 3.32 -18.06 8.24
N PRO A 44 2.16 -18.67 7.94
CA PRO A 44 1.17 -18.06 7.05
C PRO A 44 0.62 -16.73 7.59
N VAL A 45 0.50 -16.57 8.91
CA VAL A 45 0.08 -15.31 9.55
C VAL A 45 1.10 -14.21 9.33
N ALA A 46 2.39 -14.51 9.51
CA ALA A 46 3.48 -13.56 9.28
C ALA A 46 3.57 -13.13 7.82
N ILE A 47 3.38 -14.06 6.87
CA ILE A 47 3.33 -13.74 5.45
C ILE A 47 2.14 -12.80 5.16
N LYS A 48 0.97 -13.07 5.72
CA LYS A 48 -0.21 -12.20 5.56
C LYS A 48 0.05 -10.78 6.05
N SER A 49 0.56 -10.63 7.28
CA SER A 49 0.83 -9.32 7.88
C SER A 49 1.88 -8.55 7.07
N LEU A 50 2.93 -9.23 6.58
CA LEU A 50 3.93 -8.63 5.71
C LEU A 50 3.32 -8.13 4.38
N ILE A 51 2.42 -8.89 3.76
CA ILE A 51 1.77 -8.46 2.52
C ILE A 51 0.80 -7.30 2.79
N ASP A 52 0.04 -7.33 3.89
CA ASP A 52 -0.81 -6.23 4.33
C ASP A 52 0.02 -4.93 4.47
N PHE A 53 1.20 -5.04 5.10
CA PHE A 53 2.16 -3.94 5.25
C PHE A 53 2.65 -3.43 3.88
N LEU A 54 3.10 -4.32 2.98
CA LEU A 54 3.54 -3.95 1.63
C LEU A 54 2.41 -3.33 0.80
N MET A 55 1.16 -3.77 0.99
CA MET A 55 0.00 -3.21 0.32
C MET A 55 -0.25 -1.76 0.73
N GLY A 56 -0.02 -1.45 2.00
CA GLY A 56 -0.07 -0.08 2.51
C GLY A 56 0.94 0.85 1.85
N ILE A 57 2.18 0.38 1.67
CA ILE A 57 3.24 1.12 0.96
C ILE A 57 2.84 1.29 -0.52
N ALA A 58 2.41 0.22 -1.17
CA ALA A 58 2.00 0.24 -2.58
C ALA A 58 0.85 1.22 -2.84
N GLY A 59 -0.17 1.24 -1.97
CA GLY A 59 -1.29 2.17 -2.05
C GLY A 59 -0.84 3.63 -1.89
N THR A 60 0.07 3.89 -0.96
CA THR A 60 0.62 5.24 -0.76
C THR A 60 1.39 5.74 -1.99
N ILE A 61 2.26 4.89 -2.56
CA ILE A 61 3.01 5.21 -3.78
C ILE A 61 2.06 5.46 -4.96
N ALA A 62 1.03 4.62 -5.11
CA ALA A 62 0.03 4.76 -6.17
C ALA A 62 -0.68 6.12 -6.10
N VAL A 63 -1.11 6.54 -4.90
CA VAL A 63 -1.77 7.84 -4.71
C VAL A 63 -0.84 9.01 -5.08
N ILE A 64 0.43 8.95 -4.67
CA ILE A 64 1.42 9.98 -5.03
C ILE A 64 1.59 10.07 -6.55
N MET A 65 1.73 8.92 -7.22
CA MET A 65 1.90 8.87 -8.68
C MET A 65 0.66 9.37 -9.43
N ILE A 66 -0.55 9.07 -8.94
CA ILE A 66 -1.81 9.59 -9.49
C ILE A 66 -1.85 11.12 -9.36
N ILE A 67 -1.46 11.67 -8.21
CA ILE A 67 -1.44 13.12 -8.00
C ILE A 67 -0.43 13.80 -8.93
N ILE A 68 0.78 13.25 -9.07
CA ILE A 68 1.80 13.77 -10.00
C ILE A 68 1.28 13.72 -11.44
N GLY A 69 0.66 12.61 -11.84
CA GLY A 69 0.03 12.46 -13.15
C GLY A 69 -1.09 13.48 -13.38
N ALA A 70 -1.94 13.73 -12.38
CA ALA A 70 -3.01 14.71 -12.45
C ALA A 70 -2.47 16.14 -12.62
N TYR A 71 -1.41 16.50 -11.88
CA TYR A 71 -0.71 17.77 -12.07
C TYR A 71 -0.16 17.92 -13.49
N LYS A 72 0.43 16.86 -14.05
CA LYS A 72 0.95 16.86 -15.41
C LYS A 72 -0.15 17.05 -16.46
N ILE A 73 -1.37 16.57 -16.23
CA ILE A 73 -2.52 16.81 -17.11
C ILE A 73 -2.99 18.27 -17.00
N LEU A 74 -3.11 18.80 -15.78
CA LEU A 74 -3.64 20.15 -15.52
C LEU A 74 -2.72 21.24 -16.07
N PHE A 75 -1.41 21.12 -15.87
CA PHE A 75 -0.42 22.10 -16.32
C PHE A 75 0.19 21.76 -17.68
N GLY A 76 -0.03 20.54 -18.20
CA GLY A 76 0.44 20.09 -19.51
C GLY A 76 -0.19 20.81 -20.70
N SER A 77 -1.22 21.66 -20.50
CA SER A 77 -1.74 22.53 -21.57
C SER A 77 -0.74 23.56 -22.05
N ILE A 78 0.25 23.92 -21.24
CA ILE A 78 1.29 24.89 -21.59
C ILE A 78 2.41 24.23 -22.43
N GLN A 79 2.53 22.90 -22.38
CA GLN A 79 3.63 22.13 -23.01
C GLN A 79 3.18 21.07 -24.02
N GLN A 80 1.89 21.01 -24.40
CA GLN A 80 1.33 20.03 -25.37
C GLN A 80 1.46 18.54 -24.98
N ASP A 81 1.77 18.23 -23.71
CA ASP A 81 2.16 16.87 -23.28
C ASP A 81 1.15 16.22 -22.31
N LYS A 82 -0.14 16.54 -22.50
CA LYS A 82 -1.25 16.05 -21.65
C LYS A 82 -1.42 14.53 -21.68
N THR A 83 -1.02 13.87 -22.76
CA THR A 83 -1.09 12.41 -22.94
C THR A 83 -0.21 11.68 -21.92
N LYS A 84 1.02 12.15 -21.69
CA LYS A 84 1.94 11.55 -20.71
C LYS A 84 1.43 11.59 -19.27
N GLY A 85 0.61 12.57 -18.93
CA GLY A 85 -0.02 12.66 -17.62
C GLY A 85 -1.08 11.57 -17.41
N ARG A 86 -1.89 11.28 -18.43
CA ARG A 86 -2.86 10.18 -18.39
C ARG A 86 -2.18 8.83 -18.31
N ASP A 87 -1.13 8.62 -19.10
CA ASP A 87 -0.39 7.35 -19.09
C ASP A 87 0.23 7.05 -17.72
N THR A 88 0.71 8.10 -17.03
CA THR A 88 1.26 7.98 -15.67
C THR A 88 0.20 7.54 -14.67
N ILE A 89 -1.02 8.09 -14.76
CA ILE A 89 -2.15 7.68 -13.91
C ILE A 89 -2.56 6.24 -14.21
N ILE A 90 -2.67 5.88 -15.49
CA ILE A 90 -3.06 4.53 -15.91
C ILE A 90 -2.03 3.50 -15.45
N MET A 91 -0.73 3.78 -15.57
CA MET A 91 0.32 2.88 -15.06
C MET A 91 0.29 2.77 -13.53
N ALA A 92 0.09 3.87 -12.81
CA ALA A 92 -0.03 3.85 -11.35
C ALA A 92 -1.24 3.04 -10.88
N MET A 93 -2.39 3.21 -11.55
CA MET A 93 -3.59 2.42 -11.29
C MET A 93 -3.40 0.95 -11.67
N GLY A 94 -2.76 0.66 -12.80
CA GLY A 94 -2.48 -0.71 -13.23
C GLY A 94 -1.57 -1.46 -12.26
N GLY A 95 -0.49 -0.82 -11.80
CA GLY A 95 0.41 -1.37 -10.80
C GLY A 95 -0.29 -1.63 -9.46
N PHE A 96 -1.10 -0.68 -8.99
CA PHE A 96 -1.88 -0.86 -7.77
C PHE A 96 -2.96 -1.95 -7.91
N ALA A 97 -3.66 -2.00 -9.04
CA ALA A 97 -4.67 -3.02 -9.30
C ALA A 97 -4.07 -4.43 -9.30
N LEU A 98 -2.90 -4.62 -9.93
CA LEU A 98 -2.18 -5.91 -9.89
C LEU A 98 -1.77 -6.29 -8.47
N ALA A 99 -1.25 -5.33 -7.70
CA ALA A 99 -0.90 -5.56 -6.31
C ALA A 99 -2.15 -5.98 -5.49
N ALA A 100 -3.26 -5.25 -5.63
CA ALA A 100 -4.52 -5.54 -4.94
C ALA A 100 -5.09 -6.92 -5.31
N LEU A 101 -5.00 -7.32 -6.57
CA LEU A 101 -5.41 -8.66 -7.02
C LEU A 101 -4.53 -9.75 -6.40
N SER A 102 -3.22 -9.55 -6.34
CA SER A 102 -2.29 -10.49 -5.68
C SER A 102 -2.63 -10.68 -4.20
N TRP A 103 -2.87 -9.58 -3.48
CA TRP A 103 -3.30 -9.63 -2.09
C TRP A 103 -4.63 -10.34 -1.89
N PHE A 104 -5.60 -10.09 -2.78
CA PHE A 104 -6.91 -10.73 -2.73
C PHE A 104 -6.80 -12.26 -2.87
N ILE A 105 -5.97 -12.75 -3.80
CA ILE A 105 -5.72 -14.18 -3.99
C ILE A 105 -5.16 -14.80 -2.70
N ILE A 106 -4.15 -14.16 -2.10
CA ILE A 106 -3.50 -14.68 -0.88
C ILE A 106 -4.50 -14.73 0.28
N LYS A 107 -5.36 -13.72 0.41
CA LYS A 107 -6.42 -13.70 1.43
C LYS A 107 -7.42 -14.84 1.25
N ILE A 108 -7.80 -15.15 0.01
CA ILE A 108 -8.66 -16.30 -0.30
C ILE A 108 -7.95 -17.60 0.09
N ILE A 109 -6.71 -17.79 -0.35
CA ILE A 109 -5.94 -19.00 -0.05
C ILE A 109 -5.87 -19.21 1.46
N LEU A 110 -5.41 -18.20 2.21
CA LEU A 110 -5.29 -18.28 3.66
C LEU A 110 -6.63 -18.52 4.37
N SER A 111 -7.73 -17.96 3.86
CA SER A 111 -9.07 -18.22 4.42
C SER A 111 -9.55 -19.66 4.23
N ASN A 112 -8.99 -20.42 3.29
CA ASN A 112 -9.31 -21.84 3.10
C ASN A 112 -8.45 -22.76 3.98
N PHE A 113 -7.37 -22.25 4.58
CA PHE A 113 -6.49 -22.99 5.48
C PHE A 113 -6.71 -22.66 6.96
N ALA A 114 -7.61 -21.72 7.26
CA ALA A 114 -8.11 -21.40 8.60
C ALA A 114 -9.38 -22.22 8.90
#